data_AF-F2FAD9-F1
#
_entry.id   AF-F2FAD9-F1
#
_cell.length_a   1.000
_cell.length_b   1.000
_cell.length_c   1.000
_cell.angle_alpha   90.00
_cell.angle_beta   90.00
_cell.angle_gamma   90.00
#
_symmetry.space_group_name_H-M   'P 1'
#
loop_
_entity.id
_entity.type
_entity.pdbx_description
1 polymer ?
#
loop_
_entity_poly.entity_id
_entity_poly.type
_entity_poly.pdbx_seq_one_letter_code
_entity_poly.pdbx_strand_id
1 'polypeptide(L)'
;MKISFKFILIFLVALNNAEQYLLNPPKEWVNTLSFNGLEELKEENISMYLIQKNGFWNKLINRMQWEITINSSEISTTVIIDAHTGKFIEWIGGFS
;
A
#
# COMPACT_ATOMS: atom_id res chain seq x y z
N MET A 1 -12.53 15.99 16.53
CA MET A 1 -12.19 14.62 16.06
C MET A 1 -10.94 14.16 16.80
N LYS A 2 -11.02 13.16 17.70
CA LYS A 2 -9.84 12.64 18.41
C LYS A 2 -9.19 11.57 17.55
N ILE A 3 -8.07 11.90 16.92
CA ILE A 3 -7.24 10.91 16.22
C ILE A 3 -6.40 10.20 17.29
N SER A 4 -6.48 8.87 17.36
CA SER A 4 -5.73 8.07 18.32
C SER A 4 -4.27 7.93 17.87
N PHE A 5 -3.31 8.09 18.79
CA PHE A 5 -1.88 7.88 18.54
C PHE A 5 -1.57 6.51 17.93
N LYS A 6 -2.35 5.50 18.31
CA LYS A 6 -2.23 4.13 17.77
C LYS A 6 -2.53 4.09 16.27
N PHE A 7 -3.42 4.96 15.78
CA PHE A 7 -3.78 5.07 14.37
C PHE A 7 -2.65 5.69 13.54
N ILE A 8 -1.98 6.71 14.09
CA ILE A 8 -0.81 7.35 13.47
C ILE A 8 0.36 6.35 13.36
N LEU A 9 0.59 5.53 14.39
CA LEU A 9 1.67 4.55 14.38
C LEU A 9 1.44 3.45 13.33
N ILE A 10 0.21 2.94 13.21
CA ILE A 10 -0.14 1.90 12.23
C ILE A 10 -0.05 2.45 10.80
N PHE A 11 -0.40 3.73 10.62
CA PHE A 11 -0.26 4.44 9.34
C PHE A 11 1.21 4.50 8.87
N LEU A 12 2.12 4.95 9.73
CA LEU A 12 3.55 5.05 9.39
C LEU A 12 4.16 3.67 9.08
N VAL A 13 3.75 2.63 9.81
CA VAL A 13 4.20 1.26 9.55
C VAL A 13 3.72 0.76 8.18
N ALA A 14 2.47 1.06 7.80
CA ALA A 14 1.93 0.63 6.53
C ALA A 14 2.57 1.36 5.34
N LEU A 15 2.86 2.66 5.47
CA LEU A 15 3.62 3.43 4.46
C LEU A 15 5.04 2.89 4.31
N ASN A 16 5.76 2.69 5.41
CA ASN A 16 7.12 2.14 5.37
C ASN A 16 7.13 0.74 4.73
N ASN A 17 6.14 -0.10 5.03
CA ASN A 17 6.03 -1.42 4.39
C ASN A 17 5.78 -1.29 2.88
N ALA A 18 4.91 -0.38 2.44
CA ALA A 18 4.67 -0.17 1.01
C ALA A 18 5.94 0.30 0.29
N GLU A 19 6.65 1.29 0.84
CA GLU A 19 7.92 1.76 0.32
C GLU A 19 8.95 0.62 0.19
N GLN A 20 9.07 -0.23 1.22
CA GLN A 20 9.95 -1.39 1.17
C GLN A 20 9.57 -2.37 0.06
N TYR A 21 8.28 -2.63 -0.16
CA TYR A 21 7.84 -3.50 -1.26
C TYR A 21 7.99 -2.86 -2.65
N LEU A 22 7.97 -1.53 -2.74
CA LEU A 22 8.22 -0.79 -3.98
C LEU A 22 9.70 -0.78 -4.35
N LEU A 23 10.59 -0.56 -3.38
CA LEU A 23 12.05 -0.55 -3.58
C LEU A 23 12.61 -1.96 -3.74
N ASN A 24 12.07 -2.91 -2.99
CA ASN A 24 12.51 -4.30 -2.94
C ASN A 24 11.31 -5.24 -3.17
N PRO A 25 10.75 -5.28 -4.40
CA PRO A 25 9.64 -6.17 -4.70
C PRO A 25 10.05 -7.64 -4.46
N PRO A 26 9.13 -8.49 -3.99
CA PRO A 26 9.40 -9.92 -3.85
C PRO A 26 9.86 -10.50 -5.20
N LYS A 27 10.74 -11.52 -5.18
CA LYS A 27 11.36 -12.09 -6.39
C LYS A 27 10.39 -12.40 -7.53
N GLU A 28 9.17 -12.79 -7.18
CA GLU A 28 8.08 -13.11 -8.10
C GLU A 28 7.60 -11.89 -8.92
N TRP A 29 7.91 -10.67 -8.47
CA TRP A 29 7.41 -9.39 -8.99
C TRP A 29 8.51 -8.42 -9.43
N VAL A 30 9.80 -8.81 -9.30
CA VAL A 30 10.97 -7.97 -9.64
C VAL A 30 11.00 -7.54 -11.11
N ASN A 31 10.55 -8.40 -12.03
CA ASN A 31 10.60 -8.11 -13.47
C ASN A 31 9.48 -7.18 -13.96
N THR A 32 8.46 -6.99 -13.14
CA THR A 32 7.33 -6.09 -13.44
C THR A 32 7.60 -4.68 -12.92
N LEU A 33 8.46 -4.52 -11.89
CA LEU A 33 8.46 -3.35 -11.03
C LEU A 33 9.88 -2.91 -10.70
N SER A 34 10.33 -1.82 -11.31
CA SER A 34 11.42 -1.01 -10.76
C SER A 34 10.93 0.43 -10.67
N PHE A 35 10.43 0.83 -9.50
CA PHE A 35 10.13 2.23 -9.23
C PHE A 35 11.46 2.93 -8.92
N ASN A 36 12.07 3.55 -9.92
CA ASN A 36 13.16 4.48 -9.70
C ASN A 36 12.57 5.83 -9.27
N GLY A 37 13.00 6.38 -8.14
CA GLY A 37 12.65 7.77 -7.76
C GLY A 37 11.50 7.94 -6.76
N LEU A 38 11.29 7.00 -5.81
CA LEU A 38 10.38 7.26 -4.67
C LEU A 38 10.81 8.49 -3.85
N GLU A 39 12.09 8.86 -3.89
CA GLU A 39 12.66 10.02 -3.18
C GLU A 39 12.06 11.38 -3.63
N GLU A 40 11.50 11.45 -4.85
CA GLU A 40 10.88 12.67 -5.40
C GLU A 40 9.35 12.70 -5.28
N LEU A 41 8.74 11.66 -4.70
CA LEU A 41 7.29 11.61 -4.53
C LEU A 41 6.84 12.59 -3.45
N LYS A 42 6.10 13.60 -3.88
CA LYS A 42 5.39 14.50 -2.96
C LYS A 42 4.22 13.76 -2.31
N GLU A 43 3.87 14.15 -1.08
CA GLU A 43 2.74 13.57 -0.34
C GLU A 43 1.43 13.61 -1.13
N GLU A 44 1.22 14.66 -1.94
CA GLU A 44 0.06 14.83 -2.83
C GLU A 44 -0.11 13.72 -3.89
N ASN A 45 0.99 13.01 -4.19
CA ASN A 45 1.00 11.90 -5.15
C ASN A 45 0.65 10.56 -4.49
N ILE A 46 0.51 10.52 -3.17
CA ILE A 46 0.24 9.31 -2.40
C ILE A 46 -1.19 9.39 -1.84
N SER A 47 -2.02 8.43 -2.22
CA SER A 47 -3.34 8.25 -1.61
C SER A 47 -3.38 6.93 -0.87
N MET A 48 -3.99 6.93 0.31
CA MET A 48 -4.03 5.78 1.19
C MET A 48 -5.42 5.59 1.77
N TYR A 49 -5.95 4.37 1.63
CA TYR A 49 -7.28 4.01 2.10
C TYR A 49 -7.22 2.78 2.98
N LEU A 50 -7.86 2.83 4.15
CA LEU A 50 -8.14 1.66 4.98
C LEU A 50 -9.53 1.15 4.60
N ILE A 51 -9.59 0.05 3.86
CA ILE A 51 -10.87 -0.50 3.43
C ILE A 51 -11.08 -1.90 3.99
N GLN A 52 -12.34 -2.32 4.05
CA GLN A 52 -12.68 -3.69 4.34
C GLN A 52 -12.33 -4.56 3.13
N LYS A 53 -11.60 -5.65 3.36
CA LYS A 53 -11.25 -6.59 2.29
C LYS A 53 -12.53 -7.22 1.71
N ASN A 54 -12.62 -7.26 0.38
CA ASN A 54 -13.77 -7.84 -0.30
C ASN A 54 -13.88 -9.36 -0.10
N GLY A 55 -15.11 -9.87 -0.11
CA GLY A 55 -15.43 -11.30 0.04
C GLY A 55 -16.23 -11.63 1.31
N PHE A 56 -17.06 -12.67 1.23
CA PHE A 56 -18.00 -13.05 2.30
C PHE A 56 -17.31 -13.29 3.64
N TRP A 57 -16.23 -14.09 3.64
CA TRP A 57 -15.46 -14.37 4.85
C TRP A 57 -14.82 -13.12 5.44
N ASN A 58 -14.27 -12.25 4.61
CA ASN A 58 -13.59 -11.03 5.06
C ASN A 58 -14.57 -10.04 5.69
N LYS A 59 -15.81 -9.97 5.18
CA LYS A 59 -16.91 -9.19 5.80
C LYS A 59 -17.29 -9.74 7.17
N LEU A 60 -17.37 -11.07 7.31
CA LEU A 60 -17.73 -11.72 8.57
C LEU A 60 -16.69 -11.49 9.68
N ILE A 61 -15.39 -11.57 9.36
CA ILE A 61 -14.32 -11.36 10.34
C ILE A 61 -13.78 -9.92 10.39
N ASN A 62 -14.43 -9.00 9.67
CA ASN A 62 -14.04 -7.61 9.54
C ASN A 62 -12.56 -7.39 9.19
N ARG A 63 -12.05 -8.16 8.22
CA ARG A 63 -10.63 -8.10 7.82
C ARG A 63 -10.38 -6.83 7.01
N MET A 64 -9.45 -5.99 7.48
CA MET A 64 -9.10 -4.72 6.85
C MET A 64 -7.83 -4.83 6.00
N GLN A 65 -7.72 -3.98 4.97
CA GLN A 65 -6.54 -3.82 4.14
C GLN A 65 -6.23 -2.35 3.91
N TRP A 66 -4.95 -2.04 3.79
CA TRP A 66 -4.46 -0.77 3.29
C TRP A 66 -4.31 -0.85 1.79
N GLU A 67 -4.88 0.12 1.08
CA GLU A 67 -4.62 0.37 -0.33
C GLU A 67 -3.83 1.66 -0.42
N ILE A 68 -2.59 1.56 -0.88
CA ILE A 68 -1.65 2.68 -0.97
C ILE A 68 -1.36 2.90 -2.45
N THR A 69 -1.97 3.93 -3.01
CA THR A 69 -1.78 4.31 -4.40
C THR A 69 -0.75 5.41 -4.51
N ILE A 70 0.24 5.19 -5.36
CA ILE A 70 1.27 6.14 -5.74
C ILE A 70 1.02 6.52 -7.20
N ASN A 71 0.82 7.82 -7.43
CA ASN A 71 0.65 8.39 -8.76
C ASN A 71 1.93 9.15 -9.15
N SER A 72 2.73 8.58 -10.04
CA SER A 72 3.76 9.34 -10.75
C SER A 72 3.20 9.94 -12.04
N SER A 73 3.95 10.83 -12.68
CA SER A 73 3.59 11.44 -13.96
C SER A 73 3.34 10.43 -15.09
N GLU A 74 3.89 9.23 -14.97
CA GLU A 74 3.84 8.20 -16.01
C GLU A 74 3.08 6.95 -15.57
N ILE A 75 3.04 6.65 -14.27
CA ILE A 75 2.51 5.38 -13.76
C ILE A 75 1.69 5.61 -12.48
N SER A 76 0.49 5.02 -12.43
CA SER A 76 -0.27 4.84 -11.20
C SER A 76 -0.16 3.40 -10.73
N THR A 77 0.13 3.23 -9.44
CA THR A 77 0.37 1.93 -8.81
C THR A 77 -0.30 1.89 -7.46
N THR A 78 -1.03 0.81 -7.16
CA THR A 78 -1.64 0.57 -5.86
C THR A 78 -1.05 -0.68 -5.21
N VAL A 79 -0.50 -0.50 -4.00
CA VAL A 79 -0.02 -1.58 -3.13
C VAL A 79 -1.11 -1.93 -2.14
N ILE A 80 -1.49 -3.21 -2.08
CA ILE A 80 -2.47 -3.72 -1.11
C ILE A 80 -1.75 -4.50 -0.01
N ILE A 81 -1.97 -4.09 1.24
CA ILE A 81 -1.33 -4.66 2.43
C ILE A 81 -2.40 -5.07 3.44
N ASP A 82 -2.26 -6.24 4.05
CA ASP A 82 -3.13 -6.68 5.15
C ASP A 82 -2.93 -5.75 6.37
N ALA A 83 -4.00 -5.08 6.81
CA ALA A 83 -3.88 -4.03 7.82
C ALA A 83 -3.55 -4.55 9.23
N HIS A 84 -3.75 -5.86 9.48
CA HIS A 84 -3.47 -6.47 10.78
C HIS A 84 -2.06 -7.05 10.86
N THR A 85 -1.58 -7.63 9.76
CA THR A 85 -0.30 -8.34 9.73
C THR A 85 0.81 -7.54 9.05
N GLY A 86 0.48 -6.49 8.31
CA GLY A 86 1.45 -5.74 7.50
C GLY A 86 1.99 -6.53 6.29
N LYS A 87 1.41 -7.70 6.01
CA LYS A 87 1.85 -8.54 4.89
C LYS A 87 1.32 -8.00 3.57
N PHE A 88 2.18 -8.03 2.57
CA PHE A 88 1.80 -7.82 1.18
C PHE A 88 0.66 -8.75 0.78
N ILE A 89 -0.33 -8.23 0.08
CA ILE A 89 -1.43 -9.01 -0.50
C ILE A 89 -1.28 -9.02 -2.02
N GLU A 90 -1.28 -7.83 -2.63
CA GLU A 90 -1.42 -7.67 -4.07
C GLU A 90 -0.90 -6.30 -4.54
N TRP A 91 -0.62 -6.21 -5.83
CA TRP A 91 -0.37 -4.98 -6.55
C TRP A 91 -1.38 -4.80 -7.69
N ILE A 92 -1.82 -3.57 -7.90
CA ILE A 92 -2.73 -3.20 -8.98
C ILE A 92 -2.14 -2.01 -9.74
N GLY A 93 -2.07 -2.11 -11.07
CA GLY A 93 -1.44 -1.08 -11.91
C GLY A 93 0.08 -1.29 -12.06
N GLY A 94 0.74 -0.32 -12.70
CA GLY A 94 2.16 -0.44 -13.05
C GLY A 94 2.40 -1.22 -14.34
N PHE A 95 2.10 -0.62 -15.50
CA PHE A 95 2.64 -1.10 -16.78
C PHE A 95 3.24 0.09 -17.52
N SER A 96 4.53 -0.01 -17.85
CA SER A 96 5.18 0.76 -18.91
C SER A 96 4.82 0.20 -20.28
#